data_AF-A0A6G2UXA6-F1
#
_entry.id   AF-A0A6G2UXA6-F1
#
_cell.length_a   1.000
_cell.length_b   1.000
_cell.length_c   1.000
_cell.angle_alpha   90.00
_cell.angle_beta   90.00
_cell.angle_gamma   90.00
#
_symmetry.space_group_name_H-M   'P 1'
#
loop_
_entity.id
_entity.type
_entity.pdbx_description
1 polymer ?
#
loop_
_entity_poly.entity_id
_entity_poly.type
_entity_poly.pdbx_seq_one_letter_code
_entity_poly.pdbx_strand_id
1 'polypeptide(L)'
;MQEAADRADRILDETFSGIKPPVEWVHGESTEGSCDVSRRRAVTTVISEERRGSFLGVVERQWQKAGYRRVGVNASAQSPATYFETLDRFRVRLLIGGRGQAFFEVATPCVDRSSVSKPTPRAGGDEHVGEPVPAPNVRDGFWSGGAP
;
A
#
# COMPACT_ATOMS: atom_id res chain seq x y z
N MET A 1 9.17 7.61 -17.06
CA MET A 1 9.08 6.92 -15.75
C MET A 1 8.57 7.84 -14.65
N GLN A 2 8.98 9.10 -14.58
CA GLN A 2 8.54 10.05 -13.54
C GLN A 2 7.01 10.19 -13.45
N GLU A 3 6.33 10.47 -14.57
CA GLU A 3 4.87 10.62 -14.59
C GLU A 3 4.13 9.36 -14.12
N ALA A 4 4.69 8.18 -14.43
CA ALA A 4 4.15 6.91 -13.98
C ALA A 4 4.36 6.74 -12.46
N ALA A 5 5.51 7.17 -11.93
CA ALA A 5 5.75 7.20 -10.49
C ALA A 5 4.76 8.14 -9.78
N ASP A 6 4.50 9.33 -10.33
CA ASP A 6 3.52 10.29 -9.80
C ASP A 6 2.09 9.75 -9.84
N ARG A 7 1.75 8.97 -10.87
CA ARG A 7 0.46 8.25 -10.93
C ARG A 7 0.39 7.15 -9.86
N ALA A 8 1.46 6.41 -9.64
CA ALA A 8 1.53 5.39 -8.60
C ALA A 8 1.35 5.99 -7.19
N ASP A 9 1.96 7.14 -6.93
CA ASP A 9 1.78 7.88 -5.68
C ASP A 9 0.32 8.34 -5.50
N ARG A 10 -0.32 8.87 -6.56
CA ARG A 10 -1.75 9.23 -6.52
C ARG A 10 -2.66 8.04 -6.25
N ILE A 11 -2.40 6.87 -6.84
CA ILE A 11 -3.19 5.65 -6.56
C ILE A 11 -3.08 5.26 -5.09
N LEU A 12 -1.89 5.40 -4.50
CA LEU A 12 -1.70 5.17 -3.06
C LEU A 12 -2.46 6.21 -2.23
N ASP A 13 -2.39 7.50 -2.57
CA ASP A 13 -3.15 8.55 -1.89
C ASP A 13 -4.66 8.32 -1.93
N GLU A 14 -5.19 8.03 -3.12
CA GLU A 14 -6.59 7.67 -3.33
C GLU A 14 -6.96 6.44 -2.48
N THR A 15 -6.11 5.40 -2.48
CA THR A 15 -6.32 4.19 -1.66
C THR A 15 -6.43 4.54 -0.18
N PHE A 16 -5.42 5.20 0.39
CA PHE A 16 -5.39 5.54 1.82
C PHE A 16 -6.48 6.53 2.24
N SER A 17 -6.86 7.47 1.36
CA SER A 17 -7.96 8.42 1.63
C SER A 17 -9.32 7.73 1.82
N GLY A 18 -9.52 6.58 1.17
CA GLY A 18 -10.74 5.78 1.23
C GLY A 18 -10.80 4.80 2.40
N ILE A 19 -9.70 4.57 3.11
CA ILE A 19 -9.69 3.73 4.31
C ILE A 19 -10.34 4.50 5.46
N LYS A 20 -11.45 3.95 5.99
CA LYS A 20 -12.22 4.53 7.10
C LYS A 20 -12.47 3.46 8.17
N PRO A 21 -12.09 3.69 9.44
CA PRO A 21 -11.29 4.83 9.96
C PRO A 21 -9.90 4.94 9.31
N PRO A 22 -9.27 6.13 9.27
CA PRO A 22 -7.94 6.28 8.66
C PRO A 22 -6.88 5.47 9.43
N VAL A 23 -5.80 5.14 8.74
CA VAL A 23 -4.61 4.50 9.33
C VAL A 23 -3.38 5.37 9.11
N GLU A 24 -2.43 5.30 10.03
CA GLU A 24 -1.10 5.89 9.88
C GLU A 24 -0.21 4.95 9.06
N TRP A 25 0.71 5.55 8.31
CA TRP A 25 1.59 4.85 7.40
C TRP A 25 2.87 5.66 7.13
N VAL A 26 3.89 4.95 6.66
CA VAL A 26 5.19 5.50 6.24
C VAL A 26 5.52 5.03 4.82
N HIS A 27 6.38 5.76 4.12
CA HIS A 27 6.90 5.30 2.83
C HIS A 27 7.72 4.03 3.01
N GLY A 28 7.53 3.09 2.10
CA GLY A 28 8.43 1.95 1.92
C GLY A 28 9.47 2.24 0.85
N GLU A 29 10.45 1.34 0.74
CA GLU A 29 11.46 1.41 -0.32
C GLU A 29 10.80 1.36 -1.71
N SER A 30 11.04 2.40 -2.51
CA SER A 30 10.67 2.43 -3.92
C SER A 30 11.74 1.72 -4.74
N THR A 31 11.33 0.96 -5.76
CA THR A 31 12.29 0.32 -6.68
C THR A 31 12.20 0.94 -8.06
N GLU A 32 13.35 1.07 -8.73
CA GLU A 32 13.44 1.50 -10.12
C GLU A 32 14.01 0.35 -10.97
N GLY A 33 13.22 -0.11 -11.93
CA GLY A 33 13.61 -1.09 -12.95
C GLY A 33 14.19 -0.43 -14.20
N SER A 34 14.34 -1.20 -15.28
CA SER A 34 14.85 -0.67 -16.55
C SER A 34 13.84 0.24 -17.27
N CYS A 35 12.54 0.03 -17.05
CA CYS A 35 11.44 0.83 -17.59
C CYS A 35 10.22 0.94 -16.65
N ASP A 36 10.30 0.43 -15.43
CA ASP A 36 9.21 0.43 -14.46
C ASP A 36 9.64 0.97 -13.09
N VAL A 37 8.67 1.35 -12.28
CA VAL A 37 8.87 1.84 -10.92
C VAL A 37 7.88 1.13 -10.00
N SER A 38 8.27 0.88 -8.76
CA SER A 38 7.31 0.55 -7.69
C SER A 38 7.32 1.61 -6.60
N ARG A 39 6.13 2.03 -6.17
CA ARG A 39 5.91 2.89 -5.00
C ARG A 39 5.27 2.06 -3.89
N ARG A 40 5.73 2.25 -2.66
CA ARG A 40 5.30 1.43 -1.51
C ARG A 40 4.94 2.26 -0.30
N ARG A 41 3.98 1.76 0.48
CA ARG A 41 3.62 2.28 1.81
C ARG A 41 3.44 1.13 2.78
N ALA A 42 3.85 1.36 4.02
CA ALA A 42 3.65 0.41 5.10
C ALA A 42 2.81 1.07 6.20
N VAL A 43 1.77 0.37 6.64
CA VAL A 43 0.88 0.84 7.71
C VAL A 43 1.62 0.72 9.05
N THR A 44 1.60 1.80 9.84
CA THR A 44 2.15 1.83 11.20
C THR A 44 1.06 1.73 12.25
N THR A 45 -0.21 1.93 11.89
CA THR A 45 -1.36 1.53 12.72
C THR A 45 -1.38 0.02 12.94
N VAL A 46 -1.51 -0.40 14.20
CA VAL A 46 -1.69 -1.80 14.58
C VAL A 46 -3.08 -2.26 14.14
N ILE A 47 -3.12 -3.24 13.24
CA ILE A 47 -4.34 -3.93 12.83
C ILE A 47 -4.39 -5.26 13.59
N SER A 48 -5.38 -5.40 14.47
CA SER A 48 -5.59 -6.63 15.25
C SER A 48 -5.82 -7.83 14.32
N GLU A 49 -5.54 -9.03 14.81
CA GLU A 49 -5.71 -10.25 14.03
C GLU A 49 -7.13 -10.39 13.48
N GLU A 50 -8.12 -10.11 14.31
CA GLU A 50 -9.55 -10.16 14.00
C GLU A 50 -9.96 -9.12 12.96
N ARG A 51 -9.21 -8.01 12.85
CA ARG A 51 -9.50 -6.91 11.92
C ARG A 51 -8.85 -7.08 10.56
N ARG A 52 -7.82 -7.93 10.39
CA ARG A 52 -7.07 -8.08 9.12
C ARG A 52 -7.94 -8.45 7.93
N GLY A 53 -8.85 -9.41 8.10
CA GLY A 53 -9.79 -9.81 7.04
C GLY A 53 -10.73 -8.66 6.65
N SER A 54 -11.22 -7.91 7.63
CA SER A 54 -12.06 -6.72 7.39
C SER A 54 -11.29 -5.62 6.68
N PHE A 55 -10.03 -5.39 7.06
CA PHE A 55 -9.15 -4.40 6.45
C PHE A 55 -8.91 -4.70 4.96
N LEU A 56 -8.56 -5.96 4.63
CA LEU A 56 -8.47 -6.42 3.24
C LEU A 56 -9.77 -6.15 2.48
N GLY A 57 -10.92 -6.55 3.03
CA GLY A 57 -12.21 -6.37 2.37
C GLY A 57 -12.59 -4.90 2.14
N VAL A 58 -12.21 -3.98 3.03
CA VAL A 58 -12.44 -2.53 2.83
C VAL A 58 -11.70 -2.04 1.58
N VAL A 59 -10.42 -2.39 1.47
CA VAL A 59 -9.58 -1.98 0.34
C VAL A 59 -10.02 -2.64 -0.96
N GLU A 60 -10.34 -3.94 -0.94
CA GLU A 60 -10.84 -4.66 -2.12
C GLU A 60 -12.11 -4.02 -2.68
N ARG A 61 -13.09 -3.72 -1.82
CA ARG A 61 -14.33 -3.08 -2.24
C ARG A 61 -14.09 -1.68 -2.81
N GLN A 62 -13.13 -0.94 -2.24
CA GLN A 62 -12.76 0.38 -2.76
C GLN A 62 -12.15 0.25 -4.17
N TRP A 63 -11.18 -0.64 -4.37
CA TRP A 63 -10.57 -0.86 -5.67
C TRP A 63 -11.57 -1.36 -6.71
N GLN A 64 -12.49 -2.26 -6.34
CA GLN A 64 -13.57 -2.69 -7.22
C GLN A 64 -14.48 -1.52 -7.63
N LYS A 65 -14.86 -0.65 -6.68
CA LYS A 65 -15.65 0.56 -6.98
C LYS A 65 -14.92 1.54 -7.88
N ALA A 66 -13.59 1.62 -7.77
CA ALA A 66 -12.73 2.41 -8.66
C ALA A 66 -12.52 1.77 -10.05
N GLY A 67 -13.15 0.62 -10.32
CA GLY A 67 -13.06 -0.08 -11.60
C GLY A 67 -11.80 -0.94 -11.77
N TYR A 68 -11.04 -1.19 -10.69
CA TYR A 68 -9.84 -2.01 -10.79
C TYR A 68 -10.24 -3.47 -10.99
N ARG A 69 -9.52 -4.14 -11.88
CA ARG A 69 -9.74 -5.56 -12.19
C ARG A 69 -8.97 -6.42 -11.20
N ARG A 70 -9.66 -7.34 -10.52
CA ARG A 70 -8.98 -8.32 -9.66
C ARG A 70 -8.08 -9.23 -10.51
N VAL A 71 -6.82 -9.32 -10.14
CA VAL A 71 -5.81 -10.18 -10.78
C VAL A 71 -5.67 -11.50 -10.03
N GLY A 72 -5.75 -11.48 -8.70
CA GLY A 72 -5.64 -12.68 -7.89
C GLY A 72 -5.68 -12.39 -6.40
N VAL A 73 -5.58 -13.45 -5.60
CA VAL A 73 -5.49 -13.40 -4.14
C VAL A 73 -4.45 -14.40 -3.65
N ASN A 74 -3.79 -14.09 -2.54
CA ASN A 74 -3.03 -15.06 -1.75
C ASN A 74 -3.86 -15.41 -0.51
N ALA A 75 -4.34 -16.65 -0.43
CA ALA A 75 -5.19 -17.13 0.65
C ALA A 75 -4.42 -17.65 1.88
N SER A 76 -3.10 -17.41 1.95
CA SER A 76 -2.29 -17.79 3.11
C SER A 76 -2.85 -17.17 4.40
N ALA A 77 -3.06 -18.00 5.42
CA ALA A 77 -3.49 -17.52 6.74
C ALA A 77 -2.44 -16.62 7.42
N GLN A 78 -1.16 -16.84 7.11
CA GLN A 78 -0.05 -16.07 7.71
C GLN A 78 0.24 -14.78 6.95
N SER A 79 0.02 -14.78 5.64
CA SER A 79 0.43 -13.69 4.77
C SER A 79 -0.61 -13.44 3.66
N PRO A 80 -1.86 -13.12 4.02
CA PRO A 80 -2.93 -12.95 3.04
C PRO A 80 -2.66 -11.69 2.19
N ALA A 81 -3.00 -11.77 0.91
CA ALA A 81 -2.80 -10.67 -0.03
C ALA A 81 -3.88 -10.60 -1.09
N THR A 82 -4.07 -9.43 -1.66
CA THR A 82 -4.97 -9.20 -2.77
C THR A 82 -4.30 -8.36 -3.85
N TYR A 83 -4.55 -8.70 -5.10
CA TYR A 83 -3.87 -8.15 -6.27
C TYR A 83 -4.88 -7.65 -7.28
N PHE A 84 -4.73 -6.42 -7.71
CA PHE A 84 -5.61 -5.76 -8.65
C PHE A 84 -4.78 -5.04 -9.73
N GLU A 85 -5.46 -4.68 -10.82
CA GLU A 85 -4.89 -3.90 -11.90
C GLU A 85 -5.84 -2.74 -12.24
N THR A 86 -5.30 -1.55 -12.39
CA THR A 86 -6.03 -0.38 -12.86
C THR A 86 -6.28 -0.45 -14.37
N LEU A 87 -7.16 0.40 -14.89
CA LEU A 87 -7.44 0.46 -16.34
C LEU A 87 -6.19 0.86 -17.15
N ASP A 88 -5.37 1.75 -16.59
CA ASP A 88 -4.06 2.19 -17.10
C ASP A 88 -2.92 1.22 -16.76
N ARG A 89 -3.24 -0.04 -16.41
CA ARG A 89 -2.30 -1.18 -16.31
C ARG A 89 -1.30 -1.12 -15.15
N PHE A 90 -1.57 -0.31 -14.13
CA PHE A 90 -0.81 -0.34 -12.88
C PHE A 90 -1.23 -1.55 -12.06
N ARG A 91 -0.26 -2.31 -11.55
CA ARG A 91 -0.53 -3.43 -10.65
C ARG A 91 -0.50 -2.93 -9.22
N VAL A 92 -1.59 -3.14 -8.50
CA VAL A 92 -1.72 -2.73 -7.10
C VAL A 92 -1.83 -3.97 -6.21
N ARG A 93 -1.17 -3.93 -5.06
CA ARG A 93 -1.14 -5.03 -4.09
C ARG A 93 -1.36 -4.50 -2.69
N LEU A 94 -2.17 -5.22 -1.92
CA LEU A 94 -2.20 -5.14 -0.46
C LEU A 94 -1.82 -6.51 0.10
N LEU A 95 -0.81 -6.53 0.96
CA LEU A 95 -0.29 -7.69 1.66
C LEU A 95 -0.36 -7.45 3.17
N ILE A 96 -0.81 -8.43 3.93
CA ILE A 96 -0.61 -8.47 5.39
C ILE A 96 0.64 -9.31 5.65
N GLY A 97 1.71 -8.69 6.12
CA GLY A 97 3.00 -9.34 6.38
C GLY A 97 3.26 -9.66 7.86
N GLY A 98 4.53 -9.85 8.20
CA GLY A 98 4.98 -10.19 9.55
C GLY A 98 4.47 -9.22 10.62
N ARG A 99 4.09 -9.75 11.79
CA ARG A 99 3.42 -9.02 12.88
C ARG A 99 2.07 -8.37 12.48
N GLY A 100 1.48 -8.77 11.35
CA GLY A 100 0.19 -8.25 10.89
C GLY A 100 0.26 -6.89 10.19
N GLN A 101 1.46 -6.43 9.83
CA GLN A 101 1.64 -5.14 9.18
C GLN A 101 1.09 -5.17 7.75
N ALA A 102 0.30 -4.16 7.39
CA ALA A 102 -0.20 -4.02 6.02
C ALA A 102 0.81 -3.27 5.15
N PHE A 103 1.10 -3.83 3.98
CA PHE A 103 1.99 -3.27 2.97
C PHE A 103 1.24 -3.07 1.67
N PHE A 104 1.32 -1.85 1.14
CA PHE A 104 0.76 -1.45 -0.14
C PHE A 104 1.88 -1.24 -1.15
N GLU A 105 1.64 -1.69 -2.38
CA GLU A 105 2.56 -1.49 -3.50
C GLU A 105 1.75 -1.14 -4.76
N VAL A 106 2.27 -0.20 -5.53
CA VAL A 106 1.80 0.11 -6.88
C VAL A 106 3.00 0.03 -7.81
N ALA A 107 2.95 -0.94 -8.72
CA ALA A 107 3.95 -1.12 -9.77
C ALA A 107 3.42 -0.56 -11.09
N THR A 108 4.24 0.25 -11.76
CA THR A 108 3.90 0.86 -13.04
C THR A 108 3.95 -0.19 -14.17
N PRO A 109 3.24 0.03 -15.29
CA PRO A 109 3.62 -0.61 -16.54
C PRO A 109 5.03 -0.16 -16.97
N CYS A 110 5.61 -0.86 -17.94
CA CYS A 110 6.84 -0.43 -18.60
C CYS A 110 6.56 0.87 -19.38
N VAL A 111 7.37 1.90 -19.17
CA VAL A 111 7.25 3.23 -19.79
C VAL A 111 8.61 3.75 -20.22
N ASP A 112 8.63 4.83 -21.01
CA ASP A 112 9.88 5.44 -21.46
C ASP A 112 10.76 5.87 -20.28
N ARG A 113 12.05 5.57 -20.41
CA ARG A 113 13.01 5.77 -19.33
C ARG A 113 13.21 7.26 -19.05
N SER A 114 13.17 7.61 -17.77
CA SER A 114 13.49 8.96 -17.28
C SER A 114 14.05 8.84 -15.88
N SER A 115 14.76 9.87 -15.41
CA SER A 115 15.05 9.97 -13.96
C SER A 115 13.75 9.99 -13.17
N VAL A 116 13.76 9.40 -11.97
CA VAL A 116 12.63 9.31 -11.06
C VAL A 116 13.00 9.90 -9.72
N SER A 117 12.20 10.85 -9.26
CA SER A 117 12.36 11.49 -7.96
C SER A 117 11.93 10.55 -6.84
N LYS A 118 12.49 10.74 -5.66
CA LYS A 118 11.98 10.09 -4.44
C LYS A 118 10.50 10.46 -4.22
N PRO A 119 9.70 9.59 -3.58
CA PRO A 119 8.33 9.93 -3.22
C PRO A 119 8.30 11.21 -2.39
N THR A 120 7.26 12.03 -2.56
CA THR A 120 7.11 13.23 -1.73
C THR A 120 6.69 12.81 -0.32
N PRO A 121 7.38 13.24 0.75
CA PRO A 121 6.98 12.94 2.12
C PRO A 121 5.60 13.50 2.44
N ARG A 122 4.84 12.81 3.30
CA ARG A 122 3.66 13.41 3.92
C ARG A 122 4.10 14.61 4.75
N ALA A 123 3.33 15.69 4.73
CA ALA A 123 3.57 16.83 5.62
C ALA A 123 3.59 16.36 7.09
N GLY A 124 4.77 16.45 7.73
CA GLY A 124 4.99 16.02 9.12
C GLY A 124 5.14 14.50 9.33
N GLY A 125 5.33 13.71 8.26
CA GLY A 125 5.58 12.26 8.37
C GLY A 125 7.06 11.91 8.16
N ASP A 126 7.55 10.93 8.92
CA ASP A 126 8.91 10.41 8.76
C ASP A 126 9.05 9.65 7.42
N GLU A 127 10.08 10.01 6.67
CA GLU A 127 10.43 9.36 5.40
C GLU A 127 11.42 8.22 5.68
N HIS A 128 10.97 6.97 5.62
CA HIS A 128 11.85 5.79 5.75
C HIS A 128 12.36 5.30 4.39
N VAL A 129 12.86 6.21 3.54
CA VAL A 129 13.45 5.84 2.24
C VAL A 129 14.87 5.34 2.45
N GLY A 130 15.05 4.02 2.40
CA GLY A 130 16.35 3.34 2.58
C GLY A 130 16.64 2.88 4.01
N GLU A 131 15.70 3.10 4.94
CA GLU A 131 15.75 2.56 6.30
C GLU A 131 14.76 1.39 6.45
N PRO A 132 14.99 0.46 7.41
CA PRO A 132 14.01 -0.58 7.71
C PRO A 132 12.67 0.03 8.06
N VAL A 133 11.61 -0.41 7.38
CA VAL A 133 10.25 -0.01 7.72
C VAL A 133 9.96 -0.38 9.18
N PRO A 134 9.54 0.58 10.03
CA PRO A 134 9.25 0.31 11.42
C PRO A 134 8.10 -0.69 11.57
N ALA A 135 8.14 -1.44 12.68
CA ALA A 135 7.02 -2.25 13.11
C ALA A 135 5.77 -1.37 13.33
N PRO A 136 4.55 -1.89 13.14
CA PRO A 136 3.36 -1.16 13.51
C PRO A 136 3.35 -0.90 15.03
N ASN A 137 3.19 0.36 15.40
CA ASN A 137 3.29 0.86 16.77
C ASN A 137 2.21 1.89 17.13
N VAL A 138 1.51 2.44 16.15
CA VAL A 138 0.42 3.40 16.36
C VAL A 138 -0.86 2.63 16.70
N ARG A 139 -1.58 3.03 17.74
CA ARG A 139 -2.85 2.41 18.12
C ARG A 139 -4.02 3.35 17.96
N ASP A 140 -5.15 2.79 17.56
CA ASP A 140 -6.44 3.44 17.61
C ASP A 140 -7.53 2.53 18.17
N GLY A 141 -8.71 3.09 18.45
CA GLY A 141 -9.81 2.35 19.06
C GLY A 141 -10.52 1.36 18.14
N PHE A 142 -10.32 1.40 16.83
CA PHE A 142 -11.06 0.61 15.86
C PHE A 142 -10.23 -0.55 15.27
N TRP A 143 -9.11 -0.22 14.63
CA TRP A 143 -8.21 -1.18 13.99
C TRP A 143 -7.38 -1.94 15.00
N SER A 144 -6.98 -1.30 16.10
CA SER A 144 -6.13 -1.92 17.12
C SER A 144 -6.91 -2.59 18.26
N GLY A 145 -8.24 -2.55 18.23
CA GLY A 145 -9.08 -3.14 19.28
C GLY A 145 -8.80 -4.64 19.44
N GLY A 146 -8.44 -5.07 20.65
CA GLY A 146 -8.11 -6.47 20.97
C GLY A 146 -6.66 -6.88 20.68
N ALA A 147 -5.84 -6.02 20.07
CA ALA A 147 -4.42 -6.33 19.89
C ALA A 147 -3.65 -6.21 21.23
N PRO A 148 -2.84 -7.22 21.62
CA PRO A 148 -2.04 -7.19 22.84
C PRO A 148 -1.01 -6.06 22.80
#